data_AF-A0A0F9VMK9-F1
#
_entry.id   AF-A0A0F9VMK9-F1
#
_cell.length_a   1.000
_cell.length_b   1.000
_cell.length_c   1.000
_cell.angle_alpha   90.00
_cell.angle_beta   90.00
_cell.angle_gamma   90.00
#
_symmetry.space_group_name_H-M   'P 1'
#
loop_
_entity.id
_entity.type
_entity.pdbx_description
1 polymer ?
#
loop_
_entity_poly.entity_id
_entity_poly.type
_entity_poly.pdbx_seq_one_letter_code
_entity_poly.pdbx_strand_id
1 'polypeptide(L)'
;MTTENVVEEQVPVEETTPEAELKEQPPAPLTEERVQQLIVEATTKAVTEAKETGRRELQSEQEKNKAADRRARLAESRVETYETSLSGVDEETRNAIELARYREQEKFNQSESQRETQSEQDNAYYQRMNESVLIYLDNIGIPRDHKDLDWGQGSQDYIEARSRLDISVAKIMREGKNVTEGKQEQRFKELETKLRGELNLDSVDIPPGGGSDNDSDAEFKKGIGDGTLPLNKTNMARAKKLGIA
;
A
#
# COMPACT_ATOMS: atom_id res chain seq x y z
N MET A 1 12.00 -39.39 37.85
CA MET A 1 11.72 -38.45 38.96
C MET A 1 12.13 -37.07 38.45
N THR A 2 11.26 -36.30 37.80
CA THR A 2 10.30 -35.32 38.38
C THR A 2 11.03 -34.37 39.35
N THR A 3 11.11 -33.06 39.15
CA THR A 3 10.09 -32.01 38.85
C THR A 3 10.81 -30.79 38.20
N GLU A 4 10.33 -30.07 37.18
CA GLU A 4 9.13 -29.22 37.03
C GLU A 4 8.96 -28.10 38.10
N ASN A 5 8.97 -26.85 37.62
CA ASN A 5 8.44 -25.59 38.20
C ASN A 5 8.76 -24.52 37.13
N VAL A 6 7.91 -24.15 36.17
CA VAL A 6 6.54 -23.60 36.23
C VAL A 6 6.43 -22.51 37.29
N VAL A 7 6.48 -21.25 36.84
CA VAL A 7 5.90 -20.12 37.57
C VAL A 7 4.76 -19.61 36.71
N GLU A 8 3.57 -19.73 37.29
CA GLU A 8 2.27 -19.46 36.74
C GLU A 8 2.02 -17.96 36.51
N GLU A 9 1.38 -17.74 35.37
CA GLU A 9 0.37 -16.74 35.05
C GLU A 9 -0.49 -16.29 36.25
N GLN A 10 -0.55 -14.97 36.50
CA GLN A 10 -1.68 -14.32 37.16
C GLN A 10 -2.02 -13.00 36.45
N VAL A 11 -3.14 -13.01 35.75
CA VAL A 11 -4.10 -11.89 35.60
C VAL A 11 -5.42 -12.46 36.14
N PRO A 12 -6.28 -11.70 36.86
CA PRO A 12 -7.31 -10.87 36.19
C PRO A 12 -7.50 -9.47 36.84
N VAL A 13 -7.74 -8.39 36.07
CA VAL A 13 -9.05 -7.73 35.74
C VAL A 13 -9.73 -7.17 37.01
N GLU A 14 -10.03 -5.88 37.23
CA GLU A 14 -10.74 -4.89 36.40
C GLU A 14 -10.69 -3.49 37.05
N GLU A 15 -11.08 -2.46 36.28
CA GLU A 15 -11.60 -1.14 36.71
C GLU A 15 -10.69 -0.17 37.48
N THR A 16 -10.15 0.84 36.78
CA THR A 16 -10.72 2.19 36.80
C THR A 16 -9.85 3.13 35.97
N THR A 17 -10.43 3.66 34.90
CA THR A 17 -10.07 4.94 34.30
C THR A 17 -10.15 6.02 35.38
N PRO A 18 -9.15 6.91 35.48
CA PRO A 18 -9.44 8.30 35.76
C PRO A 18 -9.08 9.08 34.49
N GLU A 19 -10.08 9.21 33.63
CA GLU A 19 -10.27 10.41 32.84
C GLU A 19 -10.47 11.56 33.86
N ALA A 20 -9.36 12.20 34.23
CA ALA A 20 -9.35 13.40 35.04
C ALA A 20 -8.44 14.40 34.33
N GLU A 21 -9.08 15.14 33.42
CA GLU A 21 -8.80 16.53 33.06
C GLU A 21 -7.36 17.00 33.29
N LEU A 22 -6.65 17.21 32.19
CA LEU A 22 -5.67 18.29 32.06
C LEU A 22 -6.32 19.59 32.56
N LYS A 23 -6.19 19.85 33.86
CA LYS A 23 -6.25 21.21 34.37
C LYS A 23 -4.98 21.88 33.86
N GLU A 24 -5.11 22.56 32.72
CA GLU A 24 -4.27 23.69 32.37
C GLU A 24 -4.16 24.58 33.61
N GLN A 25 -3.04 24.45 34.34
CA GLN A 25 -2.63 25.49 35.26
C GLN A 25 -2.45 26.74 34.40
N PRO A 26 -3.16 27.85 34.67
CA PRO A 26 -2.90 29.09 33.96
C PRO A 26 -1.41 29.44 34.18
N PRO A 27 -0.67 29.83 33.12
CA PRO A 27 0.72 30.24 33.29
C PRO A 27 0.74 31.37 34.31
N ALA A 28 1.59 31.23 35.34
CA ALA A 28 1.77 32.25 36.36
C ALA A 28 1.97 33.62 35.70
N PRO A 29 1.38 34.72 36.24
CA PRO A 29 1.49 36.03 35.61
C PRO A 29 2.96 36.41 35.48
N LEU A 30 3.38 36.69 34.25
CA LEU A 30 4.73 37.15 33.92
C LEU A 30 4.96 38.51 34.58
N THR A 31 5.57 38.52 35.76
CA THR A 31 6.13 39.74 36.35
C THR A 31 7.32 40.20 35.53
N GLU A 32 7.57 41.51 35.46
CA GLU A 32 8.68 42.07 34.67
C GLU A 32 10.05 41.46 35.05
N GLU A 33 10.24 41.15 36.34
CA GLU A 33 11.42 40.45 36.85
C GLU A 33 11.55 39.02 36.30
N ARG A 34 10.42 38.31 36.13
CA ARG A 34 10.43 36.96 35.55
C ARG A 34 10.73 36.99 34.06
N VAL A 35 10.25 38.01 33.35
CA VAL A 35 10.59 38.23 31.93
C VAL A 35 12.09 38.54 31.79
N GLN A 36 12.66 39.38 32.65
CA GLN A 36 14.09 39.68 32.65
C GLN A 36 14.94 38.44 32.95
N GLN A 37 14.54 37.61 33.91
CA GLN A 37 15.21 36.33 34.19
C GLN A 37 15.15 35.38 32.99
N LEU A 38 13.98 35.26 32.34
CA LEU A 38 13.82 34.42 31.14
C LEU A 38 14.68 34.91 29.97
N ILE A 39 14.82 36.24 29.79
CA ILE A 39 15.72 36.81 28.78
C ILE A 39 17.18 36.48 29.09
N VAL A 40 17.61 36.60 30.35
CA VAL A 40 18.98 36.24 30.77
C VAL A 40 19.24 34.74 30.59
N GLU A 41 18.29 33.88 30.99
CA GLU A 41 18.40 32.43 30.78
C GLU A 41 18.42 32.04 29.30
N ALA A 42 17.58 32.66 28.48
CA ALA A 42 17.55 32.40 27.03
C ALA A 42 18.81 32.90 26.33
N THR A 43 19.31 34.08 26.69
CA THR A 43 20.54 34.64 26.11
C THR A 43 21.78 33.85 26.55
N THR A 44 21.87 33.43 27.80
CA THR A 44 22.97 32.57 28.27
C THR A 44 22.96 31.21 27.59
N LYS A 45 21.78 30.57 27.45
CA LYS A 45 21.62 29.32 26.68
C LYS A 45 22.02 29.51 25.22
N ALA A 46 21.53 30.54 24.55
CA ALA A 46 21.87 30.85 23.16
C ALA A 46 23.39 31.10 22.98
N VAL A 47 24.03 31.80 23.92
CA VAL A 47 25.49 32.03 23.88
C VAL A 47 26.27 30.74 24.10
N THR A 48 25.82 29.85 24.99
CA THR A 48 26.48 28.55 25.18
C THR A 48 26.31 27.64 23.97
N GLU A 49 25.12 27.60 23.37
CA GLU A 49 24.85 26.84 22.15
C GLU A 49 25.66 27.39 20.96
N ALA A 50 25.75 28.72 20.81
CA ALA A 50 26.57 29.36 19.78
C ALA A 50 28.08 29.07 19.96
N LYS A 51 28.58 29.04 21.20
CA LYS A 51 29.98 28.67 21.47
C LYS A 51 30.24 27.20 21.19
N GLU A 52 29.31 26.32 21.52
CA GLU A 52 29.46 24.89 21.30
C GLU A 52 29.37 24.52 19.82
N THR A 53 28.41 25.10 19.08
CA THR A 53 28.31 24.97 17.62
C THR A 53 29.55 25.50 16.93
N GLY A 54 30.02 26.71 17.26
CA GLY A 54 31.26 27.25 16.70
C GLY A 54 32.50 26.39 17.00
N ARG A 55 32.58 25.78 18.20
CA ARG A 55 33.66 24.84 18.53
C ARG A 55 33.60 23.56 17.70
N ARG A 56 32.40 23.00 17.49
CA ARG A 56 32.20 21.80 16.66
C ARG A 56 32.50 22.07 15.19
N GLU A 57 32.12 23.23 14.67
CA GLU A 57 32.44 23.65 13.29
C GLU A 57 33.95 23.79 13.09
N LEU A 58 34.64 24.49 13.98
CA LEU A 58 36.11 24.61 13.93
C LEU A 58 36.80 23.25 14.02
N GLN A 59 36.30 22.33 14.84
CA GLN A 59 36.83 20.97 14.89
C GLN A 59 36.59 20.22 13.57
N SER A 60 35.39 20.32 12.99
CA SER A 60 35.07 19.71 11.70
C SER A 60 35.96 20.25 10.58
N GLU A 61 36.21 21.56 10.53
CA GLU A 61 37.10 22.17 9.55
C GLU A 61 38.55 21.75 9.74
N GLN A 62 39.04 21.69 10.99
CA GLN A 62 40.38 21.19 11.28
C GLN A 62 40.54 19.72 10.90
N GLU A 63 39.53 18.89 11.10
CA GLU A 63 39.55 17.49 10.67
C GLU A 63 39.52 17.35 9.15
N LYS A 64 38.70 18.15 8.45
CA LYS A 64 38.70 18.21 6.98
C LYS A 64 40.06 18.63 6.44
N ASN A 65 40.68 19.65 7.03
CA ASN A 65 42.01 20.12 6.62
C ASN A 65 43.09 19.07 6.90
N LYS A 66 43.09 18.43 8.07
CA LYS A 66 44.02 17.32 8.37
C LYS A 66 43.82 16.12 7.42
N ALA A 67 42.58 15.81 7.05
CA ALA A 67 42.28 14.75 6.10
C ALA A 67 42.76 15.12 4.68
N ALA A 68 42.57 16.37 4.27
CA ALA A 68 43.08 16.90 3.00
C ALA A 68 44.62 16.86 2.95
N ASP A 69 45.30 17.32 4.00
CA ASP A 69 46.76 17.28 4.10
C ASP A 69 47.31 15.85 4.04
N ARG A 70 46.66 14.89 4.72
CA ARG A 70 47.04 13.48 4.64
C ARG A 70 46.87 12.93 3.23
N ARG A 71 45.79 13.29 2.54
CA ARG A 71 45.57 12.88 1.14
C ARG A 71 46.59 13.50 0.21
N ALA A 72 46.91 14.77 0.37
CA ALA A 72 47.93 15.47 -0.41
C ALA A 72 49.30 14.79 -0.26
N ARG A 73 49.75 14.54 0.99
CA ARG A 73 51.03 13.85 1.25
C ARG A 73 51.08 12.43 0.67
N LEU A 74 49.97 11.69 0.75
CA LEU A 74 49.88 10.36 0.14
C LEU A 74 49.97 10.44 -1.39
N ALA A 75 49.33 11.45 -2.00
CA ALA A 75 49.42 11.68 -3.44
C ALA A 75 50.86 12.05 -3.84
N GLU A 76 51.49 12.98 -3.14
CA GLU A 76 52.89 13.37 -3.34
C GLU A 76 53.83 12.16 -3.23
N SER A 77 53.71 11.36 -2.16
CA SER A 77 54.53 10.15 -1.99
C SER A 77 54.35 9.14 -3.13
N ARG A 78 53.14 9.02 -3.68
CA ARG A 78 52.85 8.12 -4.80
C ARG A 78 53.49 8.63 -6.09
N VAL A 79 53.40 9.94 -6.34
CA VAL A 79 54.06 10.59 -7.48
C VAL A 79 55.57 10.43 -7.37
N GLU A 80 56.16 10.71 -6.22
CA GLU A 80 57.60 10.54 -6.00
C GLU A 80 58.06 9.09 -6.21
N THR A 81 57.34 8.10 -5.67
CA THR A 81 57.66 6.68 -5.91
C THR A 81 57.57 6.30 -7.38
N TYR A 82 56.59 6.87 -8.11
CA TYR A 82 56.41 6.62 -9.53
C TYR A 82 57.52 7.25 -10.36
N GLU A 83 57.86 8.52 -10.11
CA GLU A 83 58.96 9.22 -10.76
C GLU A 83 60.29 8.51 -10.51
N THR A 84 60.54 8.09 -9.27
CA THR A 84 61.75 7.33 -8.90
C THR A 84 61.80 5.96 -9.59
N SER A 85 60.65 5.30 -9.78
CA SER A 85 60.59 4.01 -10.49
C SER A 85 60.92 4.13 -11.98
N LEU A 86 60.75 5.31 -12.56
CA LEU A 86 61.02 5.60 -13.97
C LEU A 86 62.36 6.31 -14.21
N SER A 87 63.01 6.85 -13.17
CA SER A 87 64.20 7.71 -13.30
C SER A 87 65.49 7.01 -13.74
N GLY A 88 65.45 5.71 -14.04
CA GLY A 88 66.59 4.93 -14.56
C GLY A 88 66.28 4.19 -15.87
N VAL A 89 65.11 4.43 -16.44
CA VAL A 89 64.62 3.79 -17.67
C VAL A 89 64.90 4.73 -18.84
N ASP A 90 65.23 4.18 -20.01
CA ASP A 90 65.39 4.98 -21.23
C ASP A 90 64.07 5.66 -21.64
N GLU A 91 64.18 6.79 -22.34
CA GLU A 91 63.04 7.62 -22.76
C GLU A 91 61.98 6.83 -23.53
N GLU A 92 62.40 5.90 -24.40
CA GLU A 92 61.51 5.09 -25.22
C GLU A 92 60.70 4.10 -24.36
N THR A 93 61.37 3.41 -23.44
CA THR A 93 60.72 2.48 -22.51
C THR A 93 59.85 3.20 -21.48
N ARG A 94 60.26 4.39 -21.01
CA ARG A 94 59.42 5.25 -20.15
C ARG A 94 58.12 5.63 -20.87
N ASN A 95 58.22 6.12 -22.10
CA ASN A 95 57.05 6.47 -22.91
C ASN A 95 56.15 5.25 -23.17
N ALA A 96 56.73 4.07 -23.38
CA ALA A 96 55.96 2.83 -23.53
C ALA A 96 55.20 2.44 -22.26
N ILE A 97 55.81 2.60 -21.08
CA ILE A 97 55.17 2.34 -19.77
C ILE A 97 54.04 3.34 -19.52
N GLU A 98 54.27 4.63 -19.78
CA GLU A 98 53.24 5.67 -19.63
C GLU A 98 52.06 5.41 -20.59
N LEU A 99 52.34 5.07 -21.85
CA LEU A 99 51.30 4.73 -22.84
C LEU A 99 50.50 3.48 -22.43
N ALA A 100 51.17 2.45 -21.89
CA ALA A 100 50.50 1.25 -21.39
C ALA A 100 49.54 1.58 -20.24
N ARG A 101 49.96 2.47 -19.32
CA ARG A 101 49.13 2.95 -18.21
C ARG A 101 47.92 3.74 -18.71
N TYR A 102 48.09 4.65 -19.67
CA TYR A 102 46.96 5.38 -20.25
C TYR A 102 45.95 4.44 -20.90
N ARG A 103 46.42 3.41 -21.64
CA ARG A 103 45.55 2.38 -22.23
C ARG A 103 44.81 1.56 -21.17
N GLU A 104 45.47 1.23 -20.05
CA GLU A 104 44.84 0.52 -18.94
C GLU A 104 43.77 1.39 -18.25
N GLN A 105 44.07 2.66 -18.03
CA GLN A 105 43.12 3.62 -17.48
C GLN A 105 41.92 3.84 -18.40
N GLU A 106 42.15 3.93 -19.72
CA GLU A 106 41.09 4.05 -20.71
C GLU A 106 40.18 2.80 -20.72
N LYS A 107 40.76 1.60 -20.66
CA LYS A 107 39.98 0.35 -20.54
C LYS A 107 39.16 0.33 -19.26
N PHE A 108 39.74 0.77 -18.14
CA PHE A 108 39.02 0.85 -16.87
C PHE A 108 37.84 1.83 -16.98
N ASN A 109 38.07 3.05 -17.49
CA ASN A 109 37.02 4.05 -17.68
C ASN A 109 35.93 3.55 -18.64
N GLN A 110 36.30 2.84 -19.70
CA GLN A 110 35.34 2.25 -20.62
C GLN A 110 34.50 1.15 -19.94
N SER A 111 35.13 0.31 -19.10
CA SER A 111 34.41 -0.72 -18.36
C SER A 111 33.47 -0.14 -17.29
N GLU A 112 33.88 0.92 -16.59
CA GLU A 112 33.03 1.63 -15.63
C GLU A 112 31.87 2.34 -16.34
N SER A 113 32.13 3.01 -17.47
CA SER A 113 31.07 3.63 -18.28
C SER A 113 30.05 2.60 -18.79
N GLN A 114 30.50 1.40 -19.20
CA GLN A 114 29.60 0.32 -19.58
C GLN A 114 28.77 -0.20 -18.40
N ARG A 115 29.39 -0.33 -17.23
CA ARG A 115 28.71 -0.75 -16.00
C ARG A 115 27.69 0.28 -15.53
N GLU A 116 28.03 1.56 -15.60
CA GLU A 116 27.12 2.66 -15.29
C GLU A 116 25.94 2.66 -16.27
N THR A 117 26.21 2.54 -17.58
CA THR A 117 25.16 2.43 -18.59
C THR A 117 24.24 1.22 -18.36
N GLN A 118 24.80 0.06 -17.98
CA GLN A 118 24.00 -1.11 -17.62
C GLN A 118 23.15 -0.85 -16.37
N SER A 119 23.73 -0.24 -15.34
CA SER A 119 22.99 0.12 -14.13
C SER A 119 21.88 1.13 -14.41
N GLU A 120 22.09 2.09 -15.30
CA GLU A 120 21.06 3.05 -15.73
C GLU A 120 19.94 2.35 -16.49
N GLN A 121 20.27 1.42 -17.38
CA GLN A 121 19.29 0.62 -18.11
C GLN A 121 18.45 -0.25 -17.16
N ASP A 122 19.09 -0.90 -16.19
CA ASP A 122 18.41 -1.71 -15.18
C ASP A 122 17.48 -0.85 -14.33
N ASN A 123 17.97 0.29 -13.83
CA ASN A 123 17.15 1.22 -13.05
C ASN A 123 15.95 1.74 -13.85
N ALA A 124 16.17 2.13 -15.12
CA ALA A 124 15.10 2.56 -16.00
C ALA A 124 14.09 1.44 -16.29
N TYR A 125 14.55 0.20 -16.41
CA TYR A 125 13.68 -0.97 -16.55
C TYR A 125 12.77 -1.14 -15.32
N TYR A 126 13.33 -1.13 -14.11
CA TYR A 126 12.55 -1.24 -12.88
C TYR A 126 11.59 -0.06 -12.69
N GLN A 127 11.98 1.15 -13.07
CA GLN A 127 11.09 2.32 -13.04
C GLN A 127 9.89 2.14 -13.97
N ARG A 128 10.11 1.78 -15.24
CA ARG A 128 9.02 1.53 -16.19
C ARG A 128 8.09 0.42 -15.72
N MET A 129 8.66 -0.62 -15.14
CA MET A 129 7.89 -1.73 -14.61
C MET A 129 7.00 -1.27 -13.45
N ASN A 130 7.54 -0.50 -12.49
CA ASN A 130 6.77 0.09 -11.39
C ASN A 130 5.69 1.06 -11.90
N GLU A 131 5.99 1.92 -12.86
CA GLU A 131 5.02 2.81 -13.50
C GLU A 131 3.88 2.03 -14.17
N SER A 132 4.19 0.93 -14.85
CA SER A 132 3.17 0.08 -15.48
C SER A 132 2.18 -0.49 -14.47
N VAL A 133 2.66 -0.82 -13.26
CA VAL A 133 1.81 -1.28 -12.15
C VAL A 133 0.86 -0.17 -11.73
N LEU A 134 1.37 1.04 -11.55
CA LEU A 134 0.57 2.19 -11.13
C LEU A 134 -0.48 2.56 -12.17
N ILE A 135 -0.12 2.53 -13.46
CA ILE A 135 -1.06 2.74 -14.57
C ILE A 135 -2.13 1.65 -14.58
N TYR A 136 -1.74 0.39 -14.36
CA TYR A 136 -2.70 -0.70 -14.27
C TYR A 136 -3.71 -0.51 -13.14
N LEU A 137 -3.25 -0.13 -11.94
CA LEU A 137 -4.12 0.15 -10.79
C LEU A 137 -5.07 1.32 -11.04
N ASP A 138 -4.57 2.39 -11.69
CA ASP A 138 -5.38 3.55 -12.05
C ASP A 138 -6.46 3.20 -13.08
N ASN A 139 -6.11 2.39 -14.09
CA ASN A 139 -7.05 1.91 -15.11
C ASN A 139 -8.19 1.05 -14.55
N ILE A 140 -7.94 0.30 -13.47
CA ILE A 140 -8.98 -0.49 -12.78
C ILE A 140 -9.68 0.31 -11.66
N GLY A 141 -9.32 1.58 -11.47
CA GLY A 141 -9.92 2.49 -10.50
C GLY A 141 -9.59 2.16 -9.04
N ILE A 142 -8.49 1.43 -8.80
CA ILE A 142 -8.02 1.15 -7.43
C ILE A 142 -7.01 2.24 -7.03
N PRO A 143 -7.29 3.02 -5.97
CA PRO A 143 -6.37 4.05 -5.52
C PRO A 143 -5.06 3.43 -4.99
N ARG A 144 -3.95 4.15 -5.17
CA ARG A 144 -2.60 3.66 -4.82
C ARG A 144 -2.42 3.41 -3.32
N ASP A 145 -3.12 4.19 -2.51
CA ASP A 145 -3.14 4.14 -1.05
C ASP A 145 -4.28 3.27 -0.50
N HIS A 146 -4.88 2.42 -1.34
CA HIS A 146 -5.92 1.50 -0.89
C HIS A 146 -5.38 0.59 0.24
N LYS A 147 -6.01 0.64 1.42
CA LYS A 147 -5.56 -0.05 2.64
C LYS A 147 -5.36 -1.57 2.47
N ASP A 148 -6.13 -2.19 1.59
CA ASP A 148 -6.11 -3.64 1.35
C ASP A 148 -5.10 -4.05 0.27
N LEU A 149 -4.36 -3.10 -0.28
CA LEU A 149 -3.34 -3.33 -1.29
C LEU A 149 -2.02 -3.74 -0.62
N ASP A 150 -1.51 -4.91 -0.98
CA ASP A 150 -0.22 -5.40 -0.47
C ASP A 150 0.87 -5.11 -1.50
N TRP A 151 1.73 -4.13 -1.20
CA TRP A 151 2.88 -3.80 -2.04
C TRP A 151 4.02 -4.82 -1.96
N GLY A 152 3.88 -5.89 -1.16
CA GLY A 152 4.93 -6.88 -0.96
C GLY A 152 6.07 -6.38 -0.07
N GLN A 153 5.76 -5.49 0.88
CA GLN A 153 6.77 -4.91 1.77
C GLN A 153 7.40 -6.02 2.63
N GLY A 154 8.72 -6.22 2.50
CA GLY A 154 9.46 -7.29 3.18
C GLY A 154 9.59 -8.60 2.39
N SER A 155 9.10 -8.67 1.15
CA SER A 155 9.44 -9.78 0.24
C SER A 155 10.92 -9.76 -0.15
N GLN A 156 11.52 -10.93 -0.25
CA GLN A 156 12.93 -11.07 -0.67
C GLN A 156 13.07 -10.92 -2.20
N ASP A 157 12.05 -11.33 -2.94
CA ASP A 157 12.06 -11.34 -4.41
C ASP A 157 10.97 -10.45 -5.01
N TYR A 158 11.29 -9.82 -6.14
CA TYR A 158 10.34 -9.01 -6.92
C TYR A 158 9.12 -9.81 -7.37
N ILE A 159 9.32 -11.07 -7.78
CA ILE A 159 8.23 -11.95 -8.25
C ILE A 159 7.24 -12.22 -7.12
N GLU A 160 7.74 -12.43 -5.91
CA GLU A 160 6.91 -12.65 -4.74
C GLU A 160 6.11 -11.39 -4.39
N ALA A 161 6.77 -10.22 -4.37
CA ALA A 161 6.11 -8.94 -4.12
C ALA A 161 5.00 -8.67 -5.15
N ARG A 162 5.28 -8.96 -6.43
CA ARG A 162 4.32 -8.78 -7.51
C ARG A 162 3.12 -9.73 -7.39
N SER A 163 3.37 -10.99 -7.05
CA SER A 163 2.32 -11.99 -6.83
C SER A 163 1.37 -11.57 -5.70
N ARG A 164 1.92 -11.11 -4.57
CA ARG A 164 1.13 -10.60 -3.44
C ARG A 164 0.28 -9.40 -3.84
N LEU A 165 0.86 -8.47 -4.60
CA LEU A 165 0.13 -7.34 -5.15
C LEU A 165 -1.04 -7.78 -6.04
N ASP A 166 -0.80 -8.65 -7.02
CA ASP A 166 -1.85 -9.12 -7.93
C ASP A 166 -2.96 -9.88 -7.18
N ILE A 167 -2.63 -10.64 -6.13
CA ILE A 167 -3.60 -11.31 -5.25
C ILE A 167 -4.46 -10.27 -4.50
N SER A 168 -3.83 -9.22 -3.94
CA SER A 168 -4.53 -8.16 -3.21
C SER A 168 -5.48 -7.37 -4.11
N VAL A 169 -5.03 -7.05 -5.33
CA VAL A 169 -5.85 -6.41 -6.37
C VAL A 169 -7.05 -7.28 -6.73
N ALA A 170 -6.84 -8.57 -6.97
CA ALA A 170 -7.91 -9.49 -7.29
C ALA A 170 -8.95 -9.60 -6.16
N LYS A 171 -8.50 -9.51 -4.90
CA LYS A 171 -9.39 -9.50 -3.73
C LYS A 171 -10.26 -8.23 -3.71
N ILE A 172 -9.65 -7.06 -3.87
CA ILE A 172 -10.37 -5.77 -3.92
C ILE A 172 -11.43 -5.78 -5.04
N MET A 173 -11.07 -6.28 -6.22
CA MET A 173 -12.02 -6.37 -7.34
C MET A 173 -13.19 -7.32 -7.06
N ARG A 174 -12.95 -8.47 -6.41
CA ARG A 174 -14.04 -9.39 -6.02
C ARG A 174 -14.96 -8.77 -4.99
N GLU A 175 -14.42 -8.10 -3.98
CA GLU A 175 -15.21 -7.43 -2.95
C GLU A 175 -16.07 -6.30 -3.56
N GLY A 176 -15.48 -5.49 -4.45
CA GLY A 176 -16.21 -4.48 -5.20
C GLY A 176 -17.36 -5.06 -6.03
N LYS A 177 -17.10 -6.17 -6.73
CA LYS A 177 -18.12 -6.88 -7.52
C LYS A 177 -19.27 -7.39 -6.65
N ASN A 178 -18.96 -8.04 -5.52
CA ASN A 178 -19.97 -8.55 -4.58
C ASN A 178 -20.85 -7.43 -4.02
N VAL A 179 -20.27 -6.26 -3.72
CA VAL A 179 -21.04 -5.09 -3.26
C VAL A 179 -21.97 -4.55 -4.35
N THR A 180 -21.50 -4.48 -5.60
CA THR A 180 -22.35 -4.06 -6.72
C THR A 180 -23.47 -5.04 -7.01
N GLU A 181 -23.19 -6.35 -6.98
CA GLU A 181 -24.20 -7.41 -7.16
C GLU A 181 -25.24 -7.36 -6.03
N GLY A 182 -24.81 -7.24 -4.77
CA GLY A 182 -25.74 -7.09 -3.63
C GLY A 182 -26.64 -5.85 -3.75
N LYS A 183 -26.12 -4.72 -4.23
CA LYS A 183 -26.94 -3.51 -4.50
C LYS A 183 -27.92 -3.72 -5.65
N GLN A 184 -27.52 -4.43 -6.70
CA GLN A 184 -28.41 -4.76 -7.82
C GLN A 184 -29.51 -5.71 -7.38
N GLU A 185 -29.19 -6.74 -6.59
CA GLU A 185 -30.19 -7.66 -6.02
C GLU A 185 -31.18 -6.92 -5.11
N GLN A 186 -30.71 -5.99 -4.27
CA GLN A 186 -31.59 -5.15 -3.44
C GLN A 186 -32.52 -4.29 -4.30
N ARG A 187 -31.98 -3.60 -5.32
CA ARG A 187 -32.81 -2.83 -6.27
C ARG A 187 -33.81 -3.70 -7.02
N PHE A 188 -33.42 -4.91 -7.40
CA PHE A 188 -34.32 -5.84 -8.06
C PHE A 188 -35.46 -6.26 -7.14
N LYS A 189 -35.18 -6.58 -5.86
CA LYS A 189 -36.22 -6.88 -4.86
C LYS A 189 -37.14 -5.69 -4.61
N GLU A 190 -36.60 -4.47 -4.52
CA GLU A 190 -37.40 -3.26 -4.37
C GLU A 190 -38.32 -3.03 -5.59
N LEU A 191 -37.80 -3.23 -6.81
CA LEU A 191 -38.60 -3.14 -8.03
C LEU A 191 -39.66 -4.23 -8.09
N GLU A 192 -39.33 -5.47 -7.71
CA GLU A 192 -40.30 -6.56 -7.64
C GLU A 192 -41.42 -6.22 -6.64
N THR A 193 -41.07 -5.70 -5.46
CA THR A 193 -42.05 -5.30 -4.44
C THR A 193 -42.92 -4.15 -4.93
N LYS A 194 -42.34 -3.15 -5.60
CA LYS A 194 -43.09 -2.04 -6.21
C LYS A 194 -44.03 -2.54 -7.31
N LEU A 195 -43.55 -3.41 -8.20
CA LEU A 195 -44.37 -3.99 -9.27
C LEU A 195 -45.52 -4.85 -8.71
N ARG A 196 -45.27 -5.65 -7.67
CA ARG A 196 -46.32 -6.43 -6.98
C ARG A 196 -47.38 -5.52 -6.35
N GLY A 197 -46.96 -4.41 -5.74
CA GLY A 197 -47.85 -3.39 -5.19
C GLY A 197 -48.65 -2.63 -6.27
N GLU A 198 -47.99 -2.14 -7.32
CA GLU A 198 -48.64 -1.39 -8.41
C GLU A 198 -49.61 -2.25 -9.23
N LEU A 199 -49.30 -3.53 -9.43
CA LEU A 199 -50.18 -4.48 -10.09
C LEU A 199 -51.22 -5.11 -9.16
N ASN A 200 -51.28 -4.69 -7.87
CA ASN A 200 -52.17 -5.24 -6.84
C ASN A 200 -52.14 -6.78 -6.80
N LEU A 201 -50.99 -7.39 -7.11
CA LEU A 201 -50.83 -8.85 -7.16
C LEU A 201 -50.93 -9.48 -5.76
N ASP A 202 -50.62 -8.71 -4.71
CA ASP A 202 -50.74 -9.15 -3.32
C ASP A 202 -52.15 -8.96 -2.74
N SER A 203 -53.05 -8.24 -3.42
CA SER A 203 -54.41 -7.96 -2.92
C SER A 203 -55.53 -8.60 -3.75
N VAL A 204 -55.23 -9.60 -4.58
CA VAL A 204 -56.29 -10.45 -5.14
C VAL A 204 -56.72 -11.44 -4.06
N ASP A 205 -57.46 -10.95 -3.08
CA ASP A 205 -58.44 -11.76 -2.37
C ASP A 205 -59.46 -12.22 -3.42
N ILE A 206 -59.21 -13.39 -4.01
CA ILE A 206 -60.25 -14.11 -4.73
C ILE A 206 -61.29 -14.43 -3.66
N PRO A 207 -62.50 -13.87 -3.71
CA PRO A 207 -63.53 -14.23 -2.75
C PRO A 207 -63.68 -15.75 -2.80
N PRO A 208 -63.90 -16.44 -1.67
CA PRO A 208 -64.25 -17.86 -1.68
C PRO A 208 -65.61 -18.01 -2.38
N GLY A 209 -65.58 -17.99 -3.71
CA GLY A 209 -66.71 -18.18 -4.59
C GLY A 209 -67.15 -19.62 -4.44
N GLY A 210 -68.39 -19.79 -3.99
CA GLY A 210 -68.99 -21.07 -3.65
C GLY A 210 -68.79 -22.13 -4.73
N GLY A 211 -68.59 -23.36 -4.25
CA GLY A 211 -68.50 -24.54 -5.08
C GLY A 211 -69.74 -24.71 -5.96
N SER A 212 -69.49 -24.92 -7.25
CA SER A 212 -70.38 -25.67 -8.12
C SER A 212 -69.55 -26.82 -8.69
N ASP A 213 -69.75 -28.01 -8.11
CA ASP A 213 -68.99 -29.23 -8.37
C ASP A 213 -69.31 -29.91 -9.73
N ASN A 214 -69.85 -29.21 -10.73
CA ASN A 214 -70.42 -29.88 -11.91
C ASN A 214 -70.14 -29.23 -13.28
N ASP A 215 -69.05 -28.48 -13.45
CA ASP A 215 -68.66 -28.02 -14.79
C ASP A 215 -67.69 -28.99 -15.48
N SER A 216 -68.13 -29.41 -16.66
CA SER A 216 -67.58 -30.50 -17.46
C SER A 216 -66.08 -30.35 -17.70
N ASP A 217 -65.32 -31.46 -17.58
CA ASP A 217 -63.87 -31.44 -17.85
C ASP A 217 -63.54 -30.93 -19.25
N ALA A 218 -64.48 -31.02 -20.21
CA ALA A 218 -64.36 -30.48 -21.56
C ALA A 218 -64.29 -28.93 -21.57
N GLU A 219 -65.14 -28.25 -20.81
CA GLU A 219 -65.10 -26.78 -20.68
C GLU A 219 -63.85 -26.33 -19.94
N PHE A 220 -63.39 -27.11 -18.96
CA PHE A 220 -62.12 -26.86 -18.28
C PHE A 220 -60.91 -26.97 -19.22
N LYS A 221 -60.84 -28.01 -20.06
CA LYS A 221 -59.76 -28.15 -21.05
C LYS A 221 -59.74 -26.98 -22.02
N LYS A 222 -60.93 -26.57 -22.49
CA LYS A 222 -61.07 -25.46 -23.42
C LYS A 222 -60.67 -24.13 -22.77
N GLY A 223 -61.10 -23.87 -21.54
CA GLY A 223 -60.77 -22.62 -20.85
C GLY A 223 -59.29 -22.45 -20.48
N ILE A 224 -58.56 -23.55 -20.25
CA ILE A 224 -57.09 -23.51 -20.10
C ILE A 224 -56.41 -23.26 -21.45
N GLY A 225 -56.89 -23.87 -22.54
CA GLY A 225 -56.33 -23.66 -23.88
C GLY A 225 -56.59 -22.26 -24.44
N ASP A 226 -57.77 -21.69 -24.17
CA ASP A 226 -58.19 -20.38 -24.66
C ASP A 226 -57.80 -19.23 -23.70
N GLY A 227 -57.19 -19.52 -22.55
CA GLY A 227 -56.72 -18.53 -21.57
C GLY A 227 -57.82 -17.83 -20.76
N THR A 228 -59.06 -18.32 -20.83
CA THR A 228 -60.20 -17.79 -20.08
C THR A 228 -60.21 -18.23 -18.62
N LEU A 229 -59.49 -19.30 -18.27
CA LEU A 229 -59.33 -19.77 -16.90
C LEU A 229 -58.04 -19.22 -16.25
N PRO A 230 -58.12 -18.61 -15.05
CA PRO A 230 -56.94 -18.11 -14.36
C PRO A 230 -56.03 -19.26 -13.91
N LEU A 231 -54.72 -19.08 -14.07
CA LEU A 231 -53.68 -20.04 -13.67
C LEU A 231 -53.43 -19.99 -12.15
N ASN A 232 -54.43 -20.41 -11.37
CA ASN A 232 -54.28 -20.59 -9.92
C ASN A 232 -53.85 -22.03 -9.58
N LYS A 233 -53.40 -22.25 -8.32
CA LYS A 233 -52.89 -23.56 -7.86
C LYS A 233 -53.92 -24.69 -8.04
N THR A 234 -55.20 -24.40 -7.89
CA THR A 234 -56.31 -25.37 -8.01
C THR A 234 -56.51 -25.81 -9.46
N ASN A 235 -56.50 -24.86 -10.41
CA ASN A 235 -56.63 -25.13 -11.84
C ASN A 235 -55.37 -25.83 -12.39
N MET A 236 -54.18 -25.45 -11.93
CA MET A 236 -52.94 -26.16 -12.28
C MET A 236 -52.95 -27.62 -11.79
N ALA A 237 -53.44 -27.88 -10.58
CA ALA A 237 -53.58 -29.24 -10.07
C ALA A 237 -54.60 -30.06 -10.86
N ARG A 238 -55.74 -29.46 -11.27
CA ARG A 238 -56.74 -30.11 -12.12
C ARG A 238 -56.22 -30.35 -13.53
N ALA A 239 -55.45 -29.42 -14.11
CA ALA A 239 -54.81 -29.57 -15.42
C ALA A 239 -53.80 -30.73 -15.44
N LYS A 240 -52.97 -30.84 -14.40
CA LYS A 240 -52.03 -31.94 -14.22
C LYS A 240 -52.75 -33.29 -14.04
N LYS A 241 -53.86 -33.30 -13.30
CA LYS A 241 -54.70 -34.51 -13.13
C LYS A 241 -55.37 -34.93 -14.45
N LEU A 242 -55.65 -33.98 -15.34
CA LEU A 242 -56.27 -34.21 -16.65
C LEU A 242 -55.25 -34.41 -17.80
N GLY A 243 -53.96 -34.37 -17.50
CA GLY A 243 -52.86 -34.59 -18.47
C GLY A 243 -52.69 -33.48 -19.50
N ILE A 244 -53.09 -32.24 -19.18
CA ILE A 244 -53.01 -31.07 -20.07
C ILE A 244 -51.69 -30.30 -19.86
N ALA A 245 -51.09 -30.43 -18.67
CA ALA A 245 -49.85 -29.78 -18.24
C ALA A 245 -48.92 -30.77 -17.54
#